data_AF-A0A6I0EY37-F1
#
_entry.id   AF-A0A6I0EY37-F1
#
_cell.length_a   1.000
_cell.length_b   1.000
_cell.length_c   1.000
_cell.angle_alpha   90.00
_cell.angle_beta   90.00
_cell.angle_gamma   90.00
#
_symmetry.space_group_name_H-M   'P 1'
#
loop_
_entity.id
_entity.type
_entity.pdbx_description
1 polymer ?
#
loop_
_entity_poly.entity_id
_entity_poly.type
_entity_poly.pdbx_seq_one_letter_code
_entity_poly.pdbx_strand_id
1 'polypeptide(L)'
;MNDLEKLRNLLQSLKNVKNDDIYRSKAYSIYVIFLLSTEIFKNNIDVKDFFEKNPEFLLFIKKYKMELKDYLFNSRTVLVGRFIRIIQKAEIADLKAIMKVIQNIAFFEAKNTNLINNKLKDNEENYYDSLLKQFKRGN
;
A
#
# COMPACT_ATOMS: atom_id res chain seq x y z
N MET A 1 -5.10 -8.81 -12.40
CA MET A 1 -4.52 -7.56 -11.88
C MET A 1 -5.04 -7.32 -10.47
N ASN A 2 -4.16 -7.43 -9.48
CA ASN A 2 -4.49 -7.35 -8.05
C ASN A 2 -4.58 -5.88 -7.58
N ASP A 3 -5.20 -5.58 -6.44
CA ASP A 3 -5.39 -4.19 -5.98
C ASP A 3 -4.09 -3.53 -5.54
N LEU A 4 -3.20 -4.28 -4.88
CA LEU A 4 -1.87 -3.80 -4.51
C LEU A 4 -1.01 -3.53 -5.77
N GLU A 5 -1.20 -4.29 -6.85
CA GLU A 5 -0.65 -4.03 -8.18
C GLU A 5 -1.25 -2.76 -8.82
N LYS A 6 -2.58 -2.57 -8.81
CA LYS A 6 -3.26 -1.33 -9.26
C LYS A 6 -2.72 -0.11 -8.51
N LEU A 7 -2.62 -0.22 -7.19
CA LEU A 7 -2.10 0.81 -6.29
C LEU A 7 -0.65 1.17 -6.63
N ARG A 8 0.23 0.16 -6.75
CA ARG A 8 1.64 0.35 -7.16
C ARG A 8 1.76 1.07 -8.51
N ASN A 9 0.92 0.73 -9.49
CA ASN A 9 0.96 1.35 -10.82
C ASN A 9 0.46 2.80 -10.80
N LEU A 10 -0.60 3.10 -10.03
CA LEU A 10 -1.06 4.49 -9.83
C LEU A 10 -0.01 5.35 -9.11
N LEU A 11 0.62 4.82 -8.06
CA LEU A 11 1.70 5.49 -7.30
C LEU A 11 2.93 5.76 -8.19
N GLN A 12 3.33 4.81 -9.04
CA GLN A 12 4.38 5.06 -10.04
C GLN A 12 3.99 6.20 -10.99
N SER A 13 2.72 6.26 -11.40
CA SER A 13 2.20 7.29 -12.29
C SER A 13 2.16 8.71 -11.68
N LEU A 14 2.37 8.87 -10.37
CA LEU A 14 2.50 10.19 -9.72
C LEU A 14 3.89 10.83 -9.92
N LYS A 15 4.96 10.03 -10.11
CA LYS A 15 6.35 10.50 -10.06
C LYS A 15 6.65 11.70 -10.97
N ASN A 16 6.01 11.75 -12.15
CA ASN A 16 6.28 12.74 -13.19
C ASN A 16 5.20 13.83 -13.29
N VAL A 17 4.25 13.87 -12.35
CA VAL A 17 3.08 14.77 -12.41
C VAL A 17 3.43 16.14 -11.85
N LYS A 18 3.64 17.11 -12.75
CA LYS A 18 3.97 18.51 -12.43
C LYS A 18 2.77 19.40 -12.13
N ASN A 19 1.59 19.09 -12.69
CA ASN A 19 0.37 19.85 -12.46
C ASN A 19 -0.37 19.31 -11.23
N ASP A 20 -0.74 20.21 -10.32
CA ASP A 20 -1.24 19.84 -9.00
C ASP A 20 -2.70 19.36 -9.00
N ASP A 21 -3.53 19.77 -9.96
CA ASP A 21 -4.90 19.24 -10.12
C ASP A 21 -4.90 17.82 -10.68
N ILE A 22 -4.00 17.52 -11.63
CA ILE A 22 -3.76 16.14 -12.11
C ILE A 22 -3.19 15.28 -10.97
N TYR A 23 -2.31 15.83 -10.13
CA TYR A 23 -1.81 15.14 -8.94
C TYR A 23 -2.96 14.84 -7.96
N ARG A 24 -3.81 15.83 -7.70
CA ARG A 24 -4.99 15.73 -6.83
C ARG A 24 -5.99 14.70 -7.34
N SER A 25 -6.28 14.72 -8.64
CA SER A 25 -7.14 13.76 -9.33
C SER A 25 -6.66 12.32 -9.13
N LYS A 26 -5.37 12.07 -9.38
CA LYS A 26 -4.75 10.75 -9.12
C LYS A 26 -4.74 10.36 -7.65
N ALA A 27 -4.55 11.31 -6.75
CA ALA A 27 -4.57 11.06 -5.30
C ALA A 27 -5.94 10.56 -4.81
N TYR A 28 -7.06 11.03 -5.40
CA TYR A 28 -8.38 10.44 -5.12
C TYR A 28 -8.41 8.96 -5.50
N SER A 29 -8.02 8.60 -6.72
CA SER A 29 -8.01 7.20 -7.19
C SER A 29 -7.14 6.29 -6.33
N ILE A 30 -5.98 6.79 -5.90
CA ILE A 30 -5.06 6.09 -4.99
C ILE A 30 -5.71 5.86 -3.62
N TYR A 31 -6.33 6.87 -3.01
CA TYR A 31 -7.01 6.71 -1.72
C TYR A 31 -8.24 5.81 -1.80
N VAL A 32 -9.00 5.85 -2.90
CA VAL A 32 -10.14 4.95 -3.15
C VAL A 32 -9.67 3.49 -3.18
N ILE A 33 -8.67 3.16 -4.00
CA ILE A 33 -8.16 1.78 -4.09
C ILE A 33 -7.48 1.35 -2.79
N PHE A 34 -6.66 2.21 -2.18
CA PHE A 34 -5.97 1.90 -0.93
C PHE A 34 -6.94 1.60 0.21
N LEU A 35 -7.93 2.47 0.46
CA LEU A 35 -8.85 2.30 1.58
C LEU A 35 -9.92 1.22 1.33
N LEU A 36 -10.29 0.91 0.09
CA LEU A 36 -11.31 -0.11 -0.20
C LEU A 36 -10.76 -1.51 -0.43
N SER A 37 -9.46 -1.68 -0.66
CA SER A 37 -8.90 -3.00 -1.00
C SER A 37 -9.10 -4.04 0.12
N THR A 38 -9.69 -5.17 -0.23
CA THR A 38 -9.85 -6.35 0.63
C THR A 38 -8.60 -7.22 0.72
N GLU A 39 -7.58 -6.93 -0.09
CA GLU A 39 -6.27 -7.58 -0.07
C GLU A 39 -5.30 -6.87 0.89
N ILE A 40 -5.38 -5.54 0.99
CA ILE A 40 -4.57 -4.73 1.93
C ILE A 40 -5.23 -4.70 3.32
N PHE A 41 -6.56 -4.53 3.37
CA PHE A 41 -7.33 -4.49 4.61
C PHE A 41 -8.43 -5.56 4.54
N LYS A 42 -8.21 -6.67 5.24
CA LYS A 42 -9.09 -7.84 5.21
C LYS A 42 -10.45 -7.51 5.81
N ASN A 43 -10.46 -6.78 6.93
CA ASN A 43 -11.64 -6.26 7.60
C ASN A 43 -11.62 -4.72 7.60
N ASN A 44 -12.74 -4.11 8.00
CA ASN A 44 -12.82 -2.65 8.08
C ASN A 44 -12.02 -2.07 9.26
N ILE A 45 -11.89 -2.83 10.36
CA ILE A 45 -11.14 -2.42 11.56
C ILE A 45 -9.63 -2.33 11.32
N ASP A 46 -9.08 -3.15 10.40
CA ASP A 46 -7.66 -3.16 10.04
C ASP A 46 -7.15 -1.76 9.59
N VAL A 47 -8.03 -0.91 9.07
CA VAL A 47 -7.72 0.49 8.69
C VAL A 47 -7.51 1.39 9.91
N LYS A 48 -8.15 1.10 11.05
CA LYS A 48 -7.93 1.81 12.33
C LYS A 48 -6.55 1.48 12.86
N ASP A 49 -6.28 0.20 13.08
CA ASP A 49 -4.98 -0.35 13.42
C ASP A 49 -3.85 0.25 12.57
N PHE A 50 -4.09 0.35 11.27
CA PHE A 50 -3.15 0.91 10.32
C PHE A 50 -2.89 2.40 10.54
N PHE A 51 -3.90 3.25 10.74
CA PHE A 51 -3.69 4.67 11.05
C PHE A 51 -3.06 4.89 12.43
N GLU A 52 -3.34 4.03 13.42
CA GLU A 52 -2.69 4.08 14.73
C GLU A 52 -1.20 3.72 14.64
N LYS A 53 -0.85 2.76 13.76
CA LYS A 53 0.55 2.38 13.45
C LYS A 53 1.28 3.36 12.52
N ASN A 54 0.56 4.26 11.84
CA ASN A 54 1.10 5.25 10.89
C ASN A 54 0.58 6.67 11.25
N PRO A 55 1.12 7.30 12.31
CA PRO A 55 0.57 8.53 12.88
C PRO A 55 0.58 9.73 11.91
N GLU A 56 1.32 9.68 10.81
CA GLU A 56 1.28 10.67 9.73
C GLU A 56 -0.14 10.84 9.17
N PHE A 57 -0.93 9.77 9.08
CA PHE A 57 -2.34 9.86 8.68
C PHE A 57 -3.15 10.63 9.71
N LEU A 58 -2.99 10.34 11.00
CA LEU A 58 -3.70 11.02 12.08
C LEU A 58 -3.32 12.51 12.16
N LEU A 59 -2.06 12.85 11.94
CA LEU A 59 -1.57 14.23 11.85
C LEU A 59 -2.14 14.96 10.63
N PHE A 60 -2.18 14.31 9.45
CA PHE A 60 -2.78 14.86 8.23
C PHE A 60 -4.29 15.12 8.41
N ILE A 61 -5.02 14.14 8.94
CA ILE A 61 -6.44 14.25 9.32
C ILE A 61 -6.67 15.44 10.27
N LYS A 62 -5.82 15.57 11.30
CA LYS A 62 -5.90 16.64 12.32
C LYS A 62 -5.59 18.02 11.74
N LYS A 63 -4.59 18.17 10.85
CA LYS A 63 -4.29 19.44 10.15
C LYS A 63 -5.52 19.96 9.41
N TYR A 64 -6.29 19.06 8.80
CA TYR A 64 -7.52 19.37 8.07
C TYR A 64 -8.80 19.40 8.93
N LYS A 65 -8.65 19.53 10.26
CA LYS A 65 -9.73 19.70 11.24
C LYS A 65 -10.83 18.65 11.13
N MET A 66 -10.44 17.39 10.86
CA MET A 66 -11.37 16.27 10.79
C MET A 66 -11.13 15.30 11.95
N GLU A 67 -12.20 14.70 12.46
CA GLU A 67 -12.16 13.65 13.47
C GLU A 67 -12.47 12.29 12.84
N LEU A 68 -11.69 11.25 13.17
CA LEU A 68 -12.04 9.85 12.93
C LEU A 68 -12.48 9.18 14.24
N LYS A 69 -13.75 9.37 14.60
CA LYS A 69 -14.43 8.62 15.67
C LYS A 69 -14.61 7.15 15.26
N ASP A 70 -14.58 6.23 16.23
CA ASP A 70 -14.50 4.78 16.00
C ASP A 70 -15.52 4.24 15.00
N TYR A 71 -16.78 4.68 15.09
CA TYR A 71 -17.87 4.22 14.22
C TYR A 71 -17.64 4.49 12.72
N LEU A 72 -16.69 5.37 12.36
CA LEU A 72 -16.32 5.64 10.97
C LEU A 72 -15.46 4.53 10.37
N PHE A 73 -14.70 3.81 11.20
CA PHE A 73 -13.96 2.62 10.79
C PHE A 73 -14.86 1.41 10.53
N ASN A 74 -16.13 1.45 10.93
CA ASN A 74 -17.11 0.43 10.55
C ASN A 74 -17.39 0.42 9.03
N SER A 75 -17.09 1.52 8.29
CA SER A 75 -17.31 1.59 6.85
C SER A 75 -16.19 2.30 6.09
N ARG A 76 -15.45 1.54 5.29
CA ARG A 76 -14.33 2.05 4.47
C ARG A 76 -14.79 3.04 3.38
N THR A 77 -16.03 2.96 2.91
CA THR A 77 -16.59 3.98 1.99
C THR A 77 -16.86 5.32 2.67
N VAL A 78 -17.21 5.31 3.97
CA VAL A 78 -17.33 6.54 4.78
C VAL A 78 -15.96 7.18 5.03
N LEU A 79 -14.91 6.36 5.24
CA LEU A 79 -13.53 6.86 5.29
C LEU A 79 -13.12 7.47 3.94
N VAL A 80 -13.37 6.81 2.81
CA VAL A 80 -13.11 7.36 1.46
C VAL A 80 -13.82 8.70 1.25
N GLY A 81 -15.12 8.80 1.55
CA GLY A 81 -15.88 10.05 1.43
C GLY A 81 -15.38 11.18 2.34
N ARG A 82 -14.66 10.84 3.43
CA ARG A 82 -13.95 11.78 4.30
C ARG A 82 -12.59 12.20 3.72
N PHE A 83 -11.79 11.25 3.24
CA PHE A 83 -10.52 11.56 2.58
C PHE A 83 -10.70 12.37 1.28
N ILE A 84 -11.82 12.19 0.55
CA ILE A 84 -12.29 12.99 -0.60
C ILE A 84 -12.82 14.40 -0.20
N ARG A 85 -12.78 14.75 1.10
CA ARG A 85 -12.89 16.13 1.59
C ARG A 85 -11.59 16.71 2.16
N ILE A 86 -10.62 15.88 2.56
CA ILE A 86 -9.30 16.31 3.07
C ILE A 86 -8.46 16.79 1.90
N ILE A 87 -8.20 15.92 0.92
CA ILE A 87 -8.22 16.30 -0.50
C ILE A 87 -9.72 16.45 -0.80
N GLN A 88 -10.36 17.47 -1.37
CA GLN A 88 -9.99 18.68 -2.11
C GLN A 88 -9.09 19.70 -1.38
N LYS A 89 -9.23 19.88 -0.08
CA LYS A 89 -8.71 21.05 0.66
C LYS A 89 -7.19 21.05 0.89
N ALA A 90 -6.54 19.90 0.73
CA ALA A 90 -5.15 19.71 1.14
C ALA A 90 -4.17 20.54 0.30
N GLU A 91 -3.21 21.16 0.98
CA GLU A 91 -2.02 21.75 0.37
C GLU A 91 -1.25 20.65 -0.36
N ILE A 92 -0.70 20.98 -1.52
CA ILE A 92 -0.06 19.97 -2.35
C ILE A 92 1.19 19.37 -1.67
N ALA A 93 1.86 20.12 -0.79
CA ALA A 93 3.01 19.65 -0.03
C ALA A 93 2.61 18.49 0.91
N ASP A 94 1.55 18.64 1.70
CA ASP A 94 1.03 17.56 2.54
C ASP A 94 0.54 16.37 1.71
N LEU A 95 -0.13 16.65 0.58
CA LEU A 95 -0.65 15.61 -0.29
C LEU A 95 0.50 14.77 -0.87
N LYS A 96 1.59 15.42 -1.29
CA LYS A 96 2.84 14.77 -1.74
C LYS A 96 3.52 14.02 -0.58
N ALA A 97 3.46 14.52 0.65
CA ALA A 97 3.98 13.84 1.83
C ALA A 97 3.20 12.56 2.17
N ILE A 98 1.87 12.61 2.27
CA ILE A 98 1.06 11.43 2.63
C ILE A 98 1.00 10.39 1.49
N MET A 99 1.07 10.81 0.22
CA MET A 99 1.30 9.90 -0.91
C MET A 99 2.63 9.14 -0.78
N LYS A 100 3.69 9.79 -0.26
CA LYS A 100 4.99 9.13 -0.02
C LYS A 100 4.91 8.08 1.10
N VAL A 101 4.08 8.27 2.12
CA VAL A 101 3.82 7.26 3.15
C VAL A 101 3.14 6.03 2.53
N ILE A 102 2.05 6.22 1.79
CA ILE A 102 1.36 5.12 1.06
C ILE A 102 2.32 4.43 0.08
N GLN A 103 3.17 5.19 -0.62
CA GLN A 103 4.19 4.65 -1.51
C GLN A 103 5.21 3.78 -0.77
N ASN A 104 5.77 4.25 0.35
CA ASN A 104 6.73 3.48 1.13
C ASN A 104 6.13 2.13 1.52
N ILE A 105 4.91 2.11 2.05
CA ILE A 105 4.22 0.90 2.52
C ILE A 105 3.97 -0.07 1.36
N ALA A 106 3.33 0.41 0.27
CA ALA A 106 2.99 -0.42 -0.88
C ALA A 106 4.23 -1.07 -1.56
N PHE A 107 5.41 -0.47 -1.45
CA PHE A 107 6.66 -0.99 -2.03
C PHE A 107 7.62 -1.64 -1.00
N PHE A 108 7.43 -1.44 0.31
CA PHE A 108 8.23 -2.09 1.36
C PHE A 108 7.94 -3.58 1.44
N GLU A 109 6.66 -3.96 1.42
CA GLU A 109 6.25 -5.38 1.35
C GLU A 109 6.89 -6.09 0.16
N ALA A 110 6.85 -5.48 -1.04
CA ALA A 110 7.42 -6.04 -2.25
C ALA A 110 8.93 -6.37 -2.12
N LYS A 111 9.69 -5.54 -1.39
CA LYS A 111 11.10 -5.83 -1.14
C LYS A 111 11.25 -7.07 -0.24
N ASN A 112 10.44 -7.19 0.81
CA ASN A 112 10.50 -8.34 1.71
C ASN A 112 10.02 -9.63 1.02
N THR A 113 8.96 -9.59 0.20
CA THR A 113 8.52 -10.76 -0.57
C THR A 113 9.59 -11.19 -1.58
N ASN A 114 10.24 -10.26 -2.27
CA ASN A 114 11.32 -10.59 -3.22
C ASN A 114 12.58 -11.13 -2.51
N LEU A 115 12.93 -10.62 -1.32
CA LEU A 115 14.02 -11.16 -0.50
C LEU A 115 13.73 -12.59 -0.02
N ILE A 116 12.48 -12.89 0.35
CA ILE A 116 12.04 -14.25 0.73
C ILE A 116 12.05 -15.16 -0.51
N ASN A 117 11.48 -14.73 -1.63
CA ASN A 117 11.39 -15.54 -2.86
C ASN A 117 12.77 -15.83 -3.47
N ASN A 118 13.73 -14.90 -3.39
CA ASN A 118 15.10 -15.16 -3.81
C ASN A 118 15.77 -16.18 -2.88
N LYS A 119 15.62 -16.04 -1.55
CA LYS A 119 16.12 -17.04 -0.58
C LYS A 119 15.50 -18.42 -0.76
N LEU A 120 14.27 -18.52 -1.24
CA LEU A 120 13.64 -19.80 -1.58
C LEU A 120 14.27 -20.40 -2.85
N LYS A 121 14.45 -19.59 -3.91
CA LYS A 121 15.11 -20.04 -5.15
C LYS A 121 16.55 -20.50 -4.96
N ASP A 122 17.30 -19.89 -4.05
CA ASP A 122 18.68 -20.31 -3.73
C ASP A 122 18.74 -21.65 -2.96
N ASN A 123 17.60 -22.22 -2.53
CA ASN A 123 17.52 -23.49 -1.78
C ASN A 123 16.75 -24.62 -2.50
N GLU A 124 16.18 -24.38 -3.68
CA GLU A 124 15.58 -25.44 -4.50
C GLU A 124 16.69 -26.19 -5.27
N GLU A 125 17.30 -27.20 -4.63
CA GLU A 125 18.06 -28.20 -5.40
C GLU A 125 17.13 -28.85 -6.43
N ASN A 126 17.49 -28.80 -7.72
CA ASN A 126 16.65 -29.36 -8.77
C ASN A 126 16.29 -30.81 -8.46
N TYR A 127 15.02 -31.17 -8.67
CA TYR A 127 14.53 -32.53 -8.53
C TYR A 127 15.36 -33.56 -9.32
N TYR A 128 15.89 -33.17 -10.48
CA TYR A 128 16.80 -34.00 -11.27
C TYR A 128 18.18 -34.17 -10.62
N ASP A 129 18.74 -33.14 -10.00
CA ASP A 129 20.03 -33.23 -9.27
C ASP A 129 19.89 -34.07 -8.00
N SER A 130 18.76 -33.97 -7.28
CA SER A 130 18.50 -34.78 -6.09
C SER A 130 18.28 -36.27 -6.43
N LEU A 131 17.67 -36.58 -7.58
CA LEU A 131 17.64 -37.94 -8.13
C LEU A 131 19.04 -38.44 -8.54
N LEU A 132 19.83 -37.63 -9.26
CA LEU A 132 21.18 -38.01 -9.70
C LEU A 132 22.12 -38.29 -8.52
N LYS A 133 21.97 -37.58 -7.39
CA LYS A 133 22.70 -37.88 -6.14
C LYS A 133 22.38 -39.27 -5.58
N GLN A 134 21.13 -39.73 -5.66
CA GLN A 134 20.72 -41.05 -5.13
C GLN A 134 21.34 -42.22 -5.91
N PHE A 135 21.65 -42.02 -7.19
CA PHE A 135 22.28 -43.06 -8.03
C PHE A 135 23.81 -43.04 -8.02
N LYS A 136 24.47 -42.06 -7.37
CA LYS A 136 25.92 -42.07 -7.15
C LYS A 136 26.32 -43.07 -6.05
N ARG A 137 26.31 -44.36 -6.39
CA ARG A 137 27.17 -45.34 -5.71
C ARG A 137 28.63 -44.91 -5.87
N GLY A 138 29.37 -44.91 -4.77
CA GLY A 138 30.73 -44.37 -4.73
C GLY A 138 31.76 -45.25 -5.45
N ASN A 139 32.72 -44.56 -6.05
CA ASN A 139 34.12 -44.94 -6.30
C ASN A 139 34.91 -43.61 -6.33
#